data_AF-A0A960V8N7-F1
#
_entry.id   AF-A0A960V8N7-F1
#
_cell.length_a   1.000
_cell.length_b   1.000
_cell.length_c   1.000
_cell.angle_alpha   90.00
_cell.angle_beta   90.00
_cell.angle_gamma   90.00
#
_symmetry.space_group_name_H-M   'P 1'
#
loop_
_entity.id
_entity.type
_entity.pdbx_description
1 polymer ?
#
loop_
_entity_poly.entity_id
_entity_poly.type
_entity_poly.pdbx_seq_one_letter_code
_entity_poly.pdbx_strand_id
1 'polypeptide(L)'
;MQENFKKIFQEKLKSIFQNNYKIAVFGGGISGNAVISFLKKHKQSFVLIDSKKPENSEPYLNETMAELNLSQFSLIIKSPGIKPDHPILQKAKNLEIPVLSEIDLASLFFKGKIIGITGTDGKSTT
;
A
#
# COMPACT_ATOMS: atom_id res chain seq x y z
N MET A 1 3.27 -10.64 -23.63
CA MET A 1 2.22 -10.94 -22.62
C MET A 1 2.42 -10.17 -21.32
N GLN A 2 3.63 -10.11 -20.75
CA GLN A 2 3.92 -9.35 -19.50
C GLN A 2 3.79 -7.81 -19.63
N GLU A 3 4.11 -7.25 -20.79
CA GLU A 3 4.10 -5.80 -21.03
C GLU A 3 2.68 -5.18 -20.99
N ASN A 4 1.69 -5.90 -21.51
CA ASN A 4 0.31 -5.45 -21.55
C ASN A 4 -0.31 -5.42 -20.14
N PHE A 5 0.00 -6.41 -19.31
CA PHE A 5 -0.43 -6.44 -17.90
C PHE A 5 0.12 -5.26 -17.11
N LYS A 6 1.42 -4.95 -17.27
CA LYS A 6 2.06 -3.82 -16.61
C LYS A 6 1.43 -2.49 -17.01
N LYS A 7 1.10 -2.33 -18.30
CA LYS A 7 0.43 -1.11 -18.81
C LYS A 7 -0.98 -0.95 -18.24
N ILE A 8 -1.81 -2.00 -18.32
CA ILE A 8 -3.18 -1.99 -17.78
C ILE A 8 -3.16 -1.70 -16.27
N PHE A 9 -2.23 -2.31 -15.54
CA PHE A 9 -2.08 -2.08 -14.11
C PHE A 9 -1.68 -0.63 -13.80
N GLN A 10 -0.74 -0.06 -14.55
CA GLN A 10 -0.37 1.35 -14.42
C GLN A 10 -1.52 2.30 -14.75
N GLU A 11 -2.34 1.99 -15.76
CA GLU A 11 -3.54 2.77 -16.09
C GLU A 11 -4.60 2.69 -14.98
N LYS A 12 -4.84 1.51 -14.42
CA LYS A 12 -5.73 1.31 -13.25
C LYS A 12 -5.24 2.14 -12.06
N LEU A 13 -3.94 2.14 -11.76
CA LEU A 13 -3.38 2.94 -10.68
C LEU A 13 -3.46 4.44 -10.95
N LYS A 14 -3.15 4.90 -12.17
CA LYS A 14 -3.34 6.32 -12.54
C LYS A 14 -4.79 6.75 -12.34
N SER A 15 -5.74 5.93 -12.76
CA SER A 15 -7.18 6.17 -12.55
C SER A 15 -7.52 6.28 -11.06
N ILE A 16 -6.96 5.40 -10.20
CA ILE A 16 -7.17 5.45 -8.76
C ILE A 16 -6.72 6.78 -8.16
N PHE A 17 -5.52 7.25 -8.52
CA PHE A 17 -4.98 8.52 -8.04
C PHE A 17 -5.67 9.75 -8.65
N GLN A 18 -6.26 9.63 -9.85
CA GLN A 18 -7.02 10.71 -10.51
C GLN A 18 -8.43 10.87 -9.94
N ASN A 19 -9.08 9.78 -9.53
CA ASN A 19 -10.45 9.77 -9.04
C ASN A 19 -10.58 9.87 -7.50
N ASN A 20 -9.45 10.07 -6.80
CA ASN A 20 -9.39 10.23 -5.34
C ASN A 20 -10.10 9.09 -4.57
N TYR A 21 -9.95 7.86 -5.04
CA TYR A 21 -10.50 6.71 -4.34
C TYR A 21 -9.81 6.49 -2.98
N LYS A 22 -10.52 5.87 -2.05
CA LYS A 22 -10.03 5.61 -0.70
C LYS A 22 -8.98 4.49 -0.74
N ILE A 23 -7.77 4.80 -0.26
CA ILE A 23 -6.62 3.88 -0.20
C ILE A 23 -6.45 3.36 1.23
N ALA A 24 -6.32 2.05 1.39
CA ALA A 24 -5.95 1.45 2.67
C ALA A 24 -4.42 1.42 2.82
N VAL A 25 -3.89 1.96 3.92
CA VAL A 25 -2.48 1.79 4.31
C VAL A 25 -2.46 0.75 5.42
N PHE A 26 -1.87 -0.42 5.19
CA PHE A 26 -1.89 -1.52 6.14
C PHE A 26 -0.53 -1.65 6.86
N GLY A 27 -0.50 -1.20 8.11
CA GLY A 27 0.68 -1.05 8.97
C GLY A 27 1.08 0.41 9.14
N GLY A 28 1.19 0.87 10.40
CA GLY A 28 1.42 2.27 10.79
C GLY A 28 2.82 2.57 11.33
N GLY A 29 3.81 1.72 11.05
CA GLY A 29 5.21 1.93 11.43
C GLY A 29 5.92 3.03 10.60
N ILE A 30 7.26 3.02 10.57
CA ILE A 30 8.08 3.99 9.79
C ILE A 30 7.64 4.01 8.32
N SER A 31 7.55 2.82 7.77
CA SER A 31 7.17 2.47 6.41
C SER A 31 5.77 3.00 6.05
N GLY A 32 4.75 2.64 6.84
CA GLY A 32 3.38 3.12 6.65
C GLY A 32 3.22 4.64 6.78
N ASN A 33 3.93 5.27 7.72
CA ASN A 33 3.90 6.72 7.89
C ASN A 33 4.52 7.47 6.70
N ALA A 34 5.53 6.88 6.04
CA ALA A 34 6.08 7.43 4.80
C ALA A 34 5.04 7.39 3.67
N VAL A 35 4.28 6.27 3.54
CA VAL A 35 3.15 6.17 2.60
C VAL A 35 2.07 7.19 2.92
N ILE A 36 1.66 7.33 4.18
CA ILE A 36 0.66 8.34 4.60
C ILE A 36 1.11 9.75 4.23
N SER A 37 2.37 10.08 4.51
CA SER A 37 2.95 11.39 4.17
C SER A 37 2.94 11.64 2.67
N PHE A 38 3.28 10.62 1.88
CA PHE A 38 3.18 10.65 0.43
C PHE A 38 1.73 10.89 -0.04
N LEU A 39 0.76 10.12 0.46
CA LEU A 39 -0.65 10.25 0.08
C LEU A 39 -1.21 11.63 0.46
N LYS A 40 -0.87 12.16 1.64
CA LYS A 40 -1.21 13.54 2.06
C LYS A 40 -0.66 14.59 1.08
N LYS A 41 0.61 14.49 0.70
CA LYS A 41 1.26 15.40 -0.27
C LYS A 41 0.57 15.36 -1.64
N HIS A 42 0.07 14.19 -2.04
CA HIS A 42 -0.65 13.97 -3.29
C HIS A 42 -2.18 14.15 -3.17
N LYS A 43 -2.67 14.68 -2.02
CA LYS A 43 -4.09 14.94 -1.73
C LYS A 43 -5.01 13.73 -1.95
N GLN A 44 -4.51 12.54 -1.65
CA GLN A 44 -5.27 11.30 -1.79
C GLN A 44 -6.04 10.95 -0.51
N SER A 45 -7.24 10.40 -0.66
CA SER A 45 -8.00 9.83 0.45
C SER A 45 -7.37 8.51 0.89
N PHE A 46 -7.14 8.35 2.19
CA PHE A 46 -6.60 7.11 2.74
C PHE A 46 -7.23 6.77 4.10
N VAL A 47 -7.03 5.54 4.56
CA VAL A 47 -7.32 5.07 5.91
C VAL A 47 -6.18 4.16 6.37
N LEU A 48 -5.66 4.40 7.56
CA LEU A 48 -4.70 3.50 8.19
C LEU A 48 -5.43 2.27 8.77
N ILE A 49 -4.91 1.10 8.47
CA ILE A 49 -5.28 -0.18 9.09
C ILE A 49 -4.09 -0.64 9.91
N ASP A 50 -4.29 -0.92 11.19
CA ASP A 50 -3.26 -1.53 12.05
C ASP A 50 -3.96 -2.36 13.15
N SER A 51 -3.23 -3.27 13.79
CA SER A 51 -3.74 -4.02 14.95
C SER A 51 -3.93 -3.09 16.15
N LYS A 52 -3.08 -2.05 16.28
CA LYS A 52 -3.15 -1.06 17.35
C LYS A 52 -3.15 0.34 16.77
N LYS A 53 -4.09 1.19 17.20
CA LYS A 53 -4.16 2.61 16.80
C LYS A 53 -2.87 3.33 17.20
N PRO A 54 -2.06 3.83 16.25
CA PRO A 54 -0.94 4.71 16.60
C PRO A 54 -1.45 6.07 17.09
N GLU A 55 -0.61 6.80 17.81
CA GLU A 55 -0.97 8.13 18.28
C GLU A 55 -1.14 9.10 17.08
N ASN A 56 -2.17 9.93 17.08
CA ASN A 56 -2.47 10.90 16.00
C ASN A 56 -2.64 10.30 14.59
N SER A 57 -3.09 9.05 14.49
CA SER A 57 -3.09 8.28 13.25
C SER A 57 -4.42 8.29 12.49
N GLU A 58 -5.15 9.40 12.50
CA GLU A 58 -6.45 9.48 11.83
C GLU A 58 -6.33 9.90 10.36
N PRO A 59 -7.18 9.34 9.47
CA PRO A 59 -8.22 8.33 9.72
C PRO A 59 -7.67 6.90 9.92
N TYR A 60 -8.28 6.13 10.84
CA TYR A 60 -7.84 4.79 11.27
C TYR A 60 -8.99 3.78 11.36
N LEU A 61 -8.73 2.53 11.03
CA LEU A 61 -9.55 1.35 11.34
C LEU A 61 -8.69 0.26 11.97
N ASN A 62 -9.25 -0.46 12.94
CA ASN A 62 -8.66 -1.73 13.35
C ASN A 62 -8.87 -2.80 12.26
N GLU A 63 -8.10 -3.87 12.31
CA GLU A 63 -8.13 -4.93 11.31
C GLU A 63 -9.51 -5.58 11.15
N THR A 64 -10.24 -5.84 12.24
CA THR A 64 -11.58 -6.43 12.20
C THR A 64 -12.56 -5.55 11.42
N MET A 65 -12.57 -4.25 11.70
CA MET A 65 -13.46 -3.31 11.02
C MET A 65 -13.05 -3.10 9.56
N ALA A 66 -11.75 -3.09 9.30
CA ALA A 66 -11.22 -2.99 7.93
C ALA A 66 -11.59 -4.22 7.10
N GLU A 67 -11.50 -5.42 7.67
CA GLU A 67 -11.90 -6.67 7.03
C GLU A 67 -13.39 -6.65 6.66
N LEU A 68 -14.26 -6.19 7.56
CA LEU A 68 -15.70 -6.08 7.30
C LEU A 68 -16.04 -5.10 6.18
N ASN A 69 -15.29 -4.00 6.07
CA ASN A 69 -15.59 -2.90 5.15
C ASN A 69 -14.56 -2.80 4.00
N LEU A 70 -13.96 -3.91 3.61
CA LEU A 70 -12.82 -3.91 2.68
C LEU A 70 -13.17 -3.41 1.28
N SER A 71 -14.42 -3.60 0.84
CA SER A 71 -14.94 -3.17 -0.46
C SER A 71 -14.96 -1.64 -0.64
N GLN A 72 -14.80 -0.86 0.43
CA GLN A 72 -14.69 0.60 0.33
C GLN A 72 -13.34 1.06 -0.25
N PHE A 73 -12.34 0.17 -0.29
CA PHE A 73 -10.98 0.49 -0.71
C PHE A 73 -10.75 0.08 -2.16
N SER A 74 -10.11 0.95 -2.93
CA SER A 74 -9.73 0.65 -4.32
C SER A 74 -8.28 0.18 -4.45
N LEU A 75 -7.49 0.29 -3.38
CA LEU A 75 -6.09 -0.09 -3.31
C LEU A 75 -5.69 -0.34 -1.85
N ILE A 76 -4.88 -1.36 -1.61
CA ILE A 76 -4.19 -1.58 -0.34
C ILE A 76 -2.70 -1.40 -0.55
N ILE A 77 -2.05 -0.61 0.30
CA ILE A 77 -0.60 -0.47 0.37
C ILE A 77 -0.15 -1.11 1.68
N LYS A 78 0.58 -2.21 1.61
CA LYS A 78 1.00 -2.99 2.79
C LYS A 78 2.43 -2.68 3.20
N SER A 79 2.67 -2.60 4.50
CA SER A 79 4.02 -2.56 5.05
C SER A 79 4.73 -3.92 4.93
N PRO A 80 6.07 -3.96 4.95
CA PRO A 80 6.85 -5.20 4.80
C PRO A 80 6.54 -6.28 5.85
N GLY A 81 6.21 -5.87 7.08
CA GLY A 81 5.90 -6.79 8.18
C GLY A 81 4.56 -7.51 8.06
N ILE A 82 3.68 -7.09 7.14
CA ILE A 82 2.39 -7.76 6.92
C ILE A 82 2.61 -9.03 6.09
N LYS A 83 2.28 -10.17 6.70
CA LYS A 83 2.44 -11.49 6.07
C LYS A 83 1.54 -11.63 4.83
N PRO A 84 2.00 -12.28 3.75
CA PRO A 84 1.20 -12.47 2.54
C PRO A 84 -0.10 -13.27 2.73
N ASP A 85 -0.14 -14.13 3.74
CA ASP A 85 -1.28 -14.99 4.08
C ASP A 85 -2.31 -14.30 5.00
N HIS A 86 -2.10 -13.02 5.34
CA HIS A 86 -3.00 -12.28 6.23
C HIS A 86 -4.46 -12.29 5.73
N PRO A 87 -5.47 -12.52 6.59
CA PRO A 87 -6.89 -12.61 6.20
C PRO A 87 -7.39 -11.45 5.34
N ILE A 88 -7.07 -10.21 5.73
CA ILE A 88 -7.36 -8.99 4.95
C ILE A 88 -6.83 -9.08 3.51
N LEU A 89 -5.61 -9.59 3.30
CA LEU A 89 -5.02 -9.69 1.97
C LEU A 89 -5.66 -10.81 1.14
N GLN A 90 -6.03 -11.93 1.77
CA GLN A 90 -6.79 -12.99 1.11
C GLN A 90 -8.16 -12.49 0.67
N LYS A 91 -8.86 -11.75 1.53
CA LYS A 91 -10.15 -11.13 1.20
C LYS A 91 -10.01 -10.08 0.10
N ALA A 92 -8.96 -9.26 0.14
CA ALA A 92 -8.67 -8.28 -0.92
C ALA A 92 -8.49 -8.97 -2.28
N LYS A 93 -7.77 -10.08 -2.31
CA LYS A 93 -7.58 -10.89 -3.52
C LYS A 93 -8.90 -11.42 -4.07
N ASN A 94 -9.79 -11.91 -3.21
CA ASN A 94 -11.12 -12.39 -3.63
C ASN A 94 -12.03 -11.26 -4.13
N LEU A 95 -11.83 -10.04 -3.65
CA LEU A 95 -12.53 -8.83 -4.11
C LEU A 95 -11.82 -8.12 -5.28
N GLU A 96 -10.74 -8.70 -5.82
CA GLU A 96 -9.91 -8.12 -6.89
C GLU A 96 -9.37 -6.70 -6.56
N ILE A 97 -9.22 -6.40 -5.27
CA ILE A 97 -8.61 -5.17 -4.78
C ILE A 97 -7.09 -5.32 -4.95
N PRO A 98 -6.43 -4.44 -5.71
CA PRO A 98 -4.98 -4.51 -5.89
C PRO A 98 -4.26 -4.26 -4.55
N VAL A 99 -3.18 -5.00 -4.33
CA VAL A 99 -2.30 -4.85 -3.18
C VAL A 99 -0.91 -4.49 -3.69
N LEU A 100 -0.33 -3.42 -3.13
CA LEU A 100 1.03 -2.97 -3.40
C LEU A 100 1.86 -3.00 -2.12
N SER A 101 3.16 -3.23 -2.25
CA SER A 101 4.10 -2.82 -1.22
C SER A 101 4.44 -1.33 -1.36
N GLU A 102 5.07 -0.78 -0.34
CA GLU A 102 5.55 0.61 -0.35
C GLU A 102 6.68 0.82 -1.37
N ILE A 103 7.46 -0.23 -1.64
CA ILE A 103 8.50 -0.22 -2.67
C ILE A 103 7.86 -0.21 -4.06
N ASP A 104 6.79 -0.99 -4.26
CA ASP A 104 6.05 -0.95 -5.52
C ASP A 104 5.48 0.45 -5.76
N LEU A 105 4.88 1.06 -4.72
CA LEU A 105 4.44 2.45 -4.78
C LEU A 105 5.59 3.38 -5.17
N ALA A 106 6.73 3.32 -4.48
CA ALA A 106 7.88 4.17 -4.78
C ALA A 106 8.37 4.00 -6.23
N SER A 107 8.41 2.77 -6.73
CA SER A 107 8.86 2.45 -8.09
C SER A 107 7.99 3.09 -9.18
N LEU A 108 6.71 3.33 -8.90
CA LEU A 108 5.78 3.95 -9.84
C LEU A 108 5.99 5.45 -9.99
N PHE A 109 6.49 6.11 -8.95
CA PHE A 109 6.71 7.56 -8.92
C PHE A 109 8.19 7.94 -9.13
N PHE A 110 9.11 6.99 -8.98
CA PHE A 110 10.53 7.23 -9.20
C PHE A 110 10.85 7.38 -10.69
N LYS A 111 11.53 8.48 -11.03
CA LYS A 111 12.07 8.74 -12.38
C LYS A 111 13.58 8.55 -12.34
N GLY A 112 14.05 7.36 -12.64
CA GLY A 112 15.48 7.04 -12.65
C GLY A 112 15.76 5.54 -12.68
N LYS A 113 17.04 5.17 -12.64
CA LYS A 113 17.47 3.77 -12.56
C LYS A 113 17.28 3.24 -11.13
N ILE A 114 16.55 2.14 -10.98
CA ILE A 114 16.38 1.44 -9.70
C ILE A 114 17.40 0.29 -9.63
N ILE A 115 18.14 0.20 -8.53
CA ILE A 115 19.04 -0.93 -8.23
C ILE A 115 18.54 -1.58 -6.94
N GLY A 116 18.10 -2.83 -7.02
CA GLY A 116 17.65 -3.59 -5.86
C GLY A 116 18.82 -4.38 -5.26
N ILE A 117 19.17 -4.10 -4.01
CA ILE A 117 20.14 -4.89 -3.23
C ILE A 117 19.36 -5.65 -2.17
N THR A 118 19.48 -6.98 -2.17
CA THR A 118 18.81 -7.87 -1.19
C THR A 118 19.85 -8.71 -0.46
N GLY A 119 19.50 -9.26 0.71
CA GLY A 119 20.36 -10.07 1.57
C GLY A 119 19.73 -10.20 2.95
N THR A 120 20.02 -11.22 3.74
CA THR A 120 19.40 -11.38 5.07
C THR A 120 20.13 -10.51 6.11
N ASP A 121 21.46 -10.50 6.08
CA ASP A 121 22.34 -9.67 6.93
C ASP A 121 23.44 -8.98 6.09
N GLY A 122 23.84 -7.76 6.46
CA GLY A 122 24.94 -7.01 5.82
C GLY A 122 24.54 -5.82 4.91
N LYS A 123 23.25 -5.49 4.78
CA LYS A 123 22.78 -4.38 3.91
C LYS A 123 23.11 -2.97 4.42
N SER A 124 23.38 -2.81 5.71
CA SER A 124 23.55 -1.50 6.36
C SER A 124 25.01 -1.04 6.49
N THR A 125 25.97 -1.86 6.06
CA THR A 125 27.40 -1.54 6.19
C THR A 125 27.87 -0.91 4.88
N THR A 126 27.99 0.43 4.89
CA THR A 126 28.60 1.25 3.82
C THR A 126 30.11 1.03 3.75
#